data_AF-A0A521FYZ3-F1
#
_entry.id   AF-A0A521FYZ3-F1
#
_cell.length_a   1.000
_cell.length_b   1.000
_cell.length_c   1.000
_cell.angle_alpha   90.00
_cell.angle_beta   90.00
_cell.angle_gamma   90.00
#
_symmetry.space_group_name_H-M   'P 1'
#
loop_
_entity.id
_entity.type
_entity.pdbx_description
1 polymer ?
#
loop_
_entity_poly.entity_id
_entity_poly.type
_entity_poly.pdbx_seq_one_letter_code
_entity_poly.pdbx_strand_id
1 'polypeptide(L)' 'MELKITTFYCLCDDFLISKGWHDDPQCTMSTAEVMTAALTAAAFFSGSYEKSCVFLEQHEYMPASVCFNVSSGMVEAY' A
#
# COMPACT_ATOMS: atom_id res chain seq x y z
N MET A 1 12.55 -4.97 9.90
CA MET A 1 11.76 -4.08 9.02
C MET A 1 10.31 -4.57 8.97
N GLU A 2 10.14 -5.86 8.73
CA GLU A 2 8.85 -6.57 8.73
C GLU A 2 8.01 -6.32 9.98
N LEU A 3 8.56 -6.45 11.19
CA LEU A 3 7.81 -6.17 12.43
C LEU A 3 7.19 -4.75 12.47
N LYS A 4 7.87 -3.74 11.92
CA LYS A 4 7.33 -2.37 11.83
C LYS A 4 6.19 -2.29 10.83
N ILE A 5 6.32 -2.95 9.68
CA ILE A 5 5.28 -3.01 8.65
C ILE A 5 4.04 -3.73 9.19
N THR A 6 4.21 -4.88 9.86
CA THR A 6 3.12 -5.59 10.54
C THR A 6 2.48 -4.76 11.64
N THR A 7 3.28 -4.01 12.41
CA THR A 7 2.75 -3.10 13.44
C THR A 7 1.94 -1.97 12.82
N PHE A 8 2.41 -1.38 11.71
CA PHE A 8 1.67 -0.35 10.99
C PHE A 8 0.35 -0.89 10.44
N TYR A 9 0.36 -2.09 9.85
CA TYR A 9 -0.86 -2.74 9.38
C TYR A 9 -1.85 -2.98 10.51
N CYS A 10 -1.43 -3.63 11.59
CA CYS A 10 -2.30 -3.89 12.73
C CYS A 10 -2.88 -2.60 13.31
N LEU A 11 -2.06 -1.56 13.47
CA LEU A 11 -2.51 -0.26 13.96
C LEU A 11 -3.54 0.39 13.04
N CYS A 12 -3.34 0.33 11.72
CA CYS A 12 -4.26 0.91 10.75
C CYS A 12 -5.57 0.11 10.68
N ASP A 13 -5.49 -1.21 10.74
CA ASP A 13 -6.63 -2.12 10.74
C ASP A 13 -7.51 -1.91 11.98
N ASP A 14 -6.92 -1.94 13.18
CA ASP A 14 -7.61 -1.63 14.44
C ASP A 14 -8.23 -0.22 14.42
N PHE A 15 -7.54 0.76 13.84
CA PHE A 15 -8.06 2.13 13.70
C PHE A 15 -9.28 2.18 12.78
N LEU A 16 -9.24 1.49 11.64
CA LEU A 16 -10.35 1.46 10.68
C LEU A 16 -11.56 0.71 11.25
N ILE A 17 -11.32 -0.41 11.93
CA ILE A 17 -12.36 -1.15 12.66
C ILE A 17 -12.99 -0.26 13.73
N SER A 18 -12.17 0.45 14.53
CA SER A 18 -12.66 1.38 15.56
C SER A 18 -13.47 2.54 14.97
N LYS A 19 -13.13 2.98 13.76
CA LYS A 19 -13.89 4.00 13.02
C LYS A 19 -15.16 3.46 12.37
N GLY A 20 -15.36 2.15 12.31
CA GLY A 20 -16.44 1.52 11.55
C GLY A 20 -16.29 1.73 10.04
N TRP A 21 -15.06 1.93 9.57
CA TRP A 21 -14.78 2.07 8.16
C TRP A 21 -14.90 0.71 7.48
N HIS A 22 -15.63 0.66 6.37
CA HIS A 22 -15.74 -0.54 5.55
C HIS A 22 -15.21 -0.21 4.16
N ASP A 23 -14.22 -0.96 3.72
CA ASP A 23 -13.69 -0.81 2.37
C ASP A 23 -14.77 -1.14 1.33
N ASP A 24 -14.72 -0.43 0.20
CA ASP A 24 -15.63 -0.70 -0.90
C ASP A 24 -15.28 -2.06 -1.53
N PRO A 25 -16.27 -2.90 -1.86
CA PRO A 25 -16.01 -4.21 -2.47
C PRO A 25 -15.35 -4.14 -3.86
N GLN A 26 -15.30 -2.96 -4.50
CA GLN A 26 -14.54 -2.76 -5.74
C GLN A 26 -13.08 -2.38 -5.49
N CYS A 27 -12.70 -2.09 -4.24
CA CYS A 27 -11.33 -1.75 -3.90
C CYS A 27 -10.44 -3.00 -3.96
N THR A 28 -9.38 -2.92 -4.76
CA THR A 28 -8.39 -4.01 -4.87
C THR A 28 -7.37 -3.98 -3.71
N MET A 29 -7.32 -2.87 -2.97
CA MET A 29 -6.43 -2.64 -1.83
C MET A 29 -7.25 -2.06 -0.68
N SER A 30 -7.14 -2.64 0.50
CA SER A 30 -7.82 -2.12 1.70
C SER A 30 -7.20 -0.79 2.13
N THR A 31 -8.02 0.08 2.72
CA THR A 31 -7.55 1.34 3.32
C THR A 31 -6.43 1.10 4.34
N ALA A 32 -6.43 -0.05 5.05
CA ALA A 32 -5.38 -0.43 5.99
C ALA A 32 -4.02 -0.61 5.29
N GLU A 33 -4.03 -1.24 4.11
CA GLU A 33 -2.85 -1.46 3.30
C GLU A 33 -2.31 -0.15 2.74
N VAL A 34 -3.19 0.73 2.22
CA VAL A 34 -2.82 2.06 1.71
C VAL A 34 -2.13 2.89 2.79
N MET A 35 -2.69 2.91 4.01
CA MET A 35 -2.10 3.61 5.14
C MET A 35 -0.74 3.01 5.54
N THR A 36 -0.63 1.68 5.51
CA THR A 36 0.62 0.97 5.80
C THR A 36 1.72 1.28 4.78
N ALA A 37 1.38 1.35 3.49
CA ALA A 37 2.31 1.74 2.44
C ALA A 37 2.80 3.19 2.62
N ALA A 38 1.90 4.12 2.98
CA ALA A 38 2.27 5.51 3.26
C ALA A 38 3.20 5.64 4.48
N LEU A 39 2.92 4.91 5.55
CA LEU A 39 3.76 4.87 6.76
C LEU A 39 5.13 4.25 6.47
N THR A 40 5.17 3.19 5.68
CA THR A 40 6.41 2.52 5.26
C THR A 40 7.24 3.44 4.36
N ALA A 41 6.60 4.18 3.46
CA ALA A 41 7.26 5.20 2.62
C ALA A 41 7.89 6.31 3.47
N ALA A 42 7.15 6.84 4.44
CA ALA A 42 7.65 7.86 5.36
C ALA A 42 8.78 7.34 6.25
N ALA A 43 8.68 6.10 6.72
CA ALA A 43 9.65 5.51 7.64
C ALA A 43 10.96 5.04 6.97
N PHE A 44 10.91 4.54 5.73
CA PHE A 44 12.04 3.85 5.09
C PHE A 44 12.47 4.43 3.75
N PHE A 45 11.59 5.13 3.03
CA PHE A 45 11.85 5.60 1.65
C PHE A 45 11.81 7.12 1.51
N SER A 46 12.00 7.86 2.63
CA SER A 46 11.99 9.33 2.65
C SER A 46 10.69 9.94 2.08
N GLY A 47 9.56 9.24 2.22
CA GLY A 47 8.26 9.64 1.68
C GLY A 47 8.00 9.20 0.24
N SER A 48 8.89 8.43 -0.40
CA SER A 48 8.66 7.89 -1.75
C SER A 48 7.69 6.70 -1.70
N TYR A 49 6.42 6.97 -1.99
CA TYR A 49 5.35 5.97 -1.97
C TYR A 49 5.56 4.85 -3.00
N GLU A 50 6.00 5.20 -4.21
CA GLU A 50 6.29 4.25 -5.29
C GLU A 50 7.31 3.18 -4.86
N LYS A 51 8.43 3.61 -4.24
CA LYS A 51 9.44 2.67 -3.74
C LYS A 51 8.91 1.77 -2.63
N SER A 52 8.05 2.31 -1.77
CA SER A 52 7.41 1.53 -0.71
C SER A 52 6.46 0.49 -1.28
N CYS A 53 5.68 0.82 -2.31
CA CYS A 53 4.82 -0.14 -2.98
C CYS A 53 5.61 -1.29 -3.62
N VAL A 54 6.64 -0.97 -4.41
CA VAL A 54 7.47 -1.98 -5.08
C VAL A 54 8.10 -2.91 -4.06
N PHE A 55 8.53 -2.37 -2.92
CA PHE A 55 9.06 -3.16 -1.82
C PHE A 55 8.00 -4.07 -1.18
N LEU A 56 6.78 -3.56 -0.93
CA LEU A 56 5.69 -4.33 -0.32
C LEU A 56 5.14 -5.42 -1.26
N GLU A 57 5.14 -5.14 -2.57
CA GLU A 57 4.80 -6.10 -3.63
C GLU A 57 5.83 -7.24 -3.69
N GLN A 58 7.14 -6.91 -3.69
CA GLN A 58 8.20 -7.91 -3.68
C GLN A 58 8.19 -8.83 -2.46
N HIS A 59 7.67 -8.33 -1.34
CA HIS A 59 7.54 -9.08 -0.09
C HIS A 59 6.18 -9.76 0.07
N GLU A 60 5.33 -9.75 -0.96
CA GLU A 60 4.00 -10.39 -0.97
C GLU A 60 3.05 -9.87 0.15
N TYR A 61 3.34 -8.69 0.72
CA TYR A 61 2.49 -8.10 1.76
C TYR A 61 1.23 -7.44 1.21
N MET A 62 1.23 -7.07 -0.08
CA MET A 62 0.13 -6.34 -0.74
C MET A 62 0.00 -6.75 -2.21
N PRO A 63 -1.21 -6.68 -2.79
CA PRO A 63 -1.42 -6.97 -4.20
C PRO A 63 -0.75 -5.93 -5.13
N ALA A 64 -0.01 -6.44 -6.13
CA ALA A 64 0.75 -5.68 -7.13
C ALA A 64 -0.08 -4.70 -7.99
N SER A 65 -1.40 -4.86 -8.01
CA SER A 65 -2.28 -4.31 -9.04
C SER A 65 -2.57 -2.82 -8.93
N VAL A 66 -2.18 -2.13 -7.85
CA VAL A 66 -2.53 -0.70 -7.65
C VAL A 66 -1.37 0.26 -7.88
N CYS A 67 -0.11 -0.13 -7.60
CA CYS A 67 1.00 0.83 -7.70
C CYS A 67 1.63 0.93 -9.11
N PHE A 68 1.28 0.00 -10.01
CA PHE A 68 1.58 0.09 -11.46
C PHE A 68 0.38 0.64 -12.25
N ASN A 69 -0.01 1.89 -12.03
CA ASN A 69 -0.80 2.64 -13.03
C ASN A 69 -0.19 3.99 -13.40
N VAL A 70 1.13 4.10 -13.31
CA VAL A 70 1.93 5.15 -13.99
C VAL A 70 3.20 4.49 -14.56
N SER A 71 3.02 3.59 -15.51
CA SER A 71 4.08 3.18 -16.48
C SER A 71 3.55 2.40 -17.68
N SER A 72 2.34 1.83 -17.61
CA SER A 72 1.69 1.23 -18.79
C SER A 72 0.89 2.25 -19.62
N GLY A 73 1.51 3.39 -19.91
CA GLY A 73 1.04 4.42 -20.85
C GLY A 73 2.11 4.83 -21.88
N MET A 74 3.20 4.05 -22.00
CA MET A 74 4.25 4.21 -22.99
C MET A 74 4.49 2.92 -23.79
N VAL A 75 3.41 2.32 -24.30
CA VAL A 75 3.46 1.41 -25.45
C VAL A 75 2.12 1.52 -26.16
N GLU A 76 2.15 1.59 -27.49
CA GLU A 76 1.05 1.88 -28.45
C GLU A 76 0.85 3.37 -28.83
N ALA A 77 1.83 3.95 -29.52
CA ALA A 77 1.59 4.96 -30.56
C ALA A 77 2.81 5.04 -31.51
N TYR A 78 2.85 4.14 -32.50
CA TYR A 78 3.57 4.29 -33.77
C TYR A 78 2.63 3.91 -34.91
#